data_AF-A0A4U7DE28-F1
#
_entry.id   AF-A0A4U7DE28-F1
#
_cell.length_a   1.000
_cell.length_b   1.000
_cell.length_c   1.000
_cell.angle_alpha   90.00
_cell.angle_beta   90.00
_cell.angle_gamma   90.00
#
_symmetry.space_group_name_H-M   'P 1'
#
loop_
_entity.id
_entity.type
_entity.pdbx_description
1 polymer ?
#
loop_
_entity_poly.entity_id
_entity_poly.type
_entity_poly.pdbx_seq_one_letter_code
_entity_poly.pdbx_strand_id
1 'polypeptide(L)'
;MSDLAIEYGDHGRVCEVVDRLTYCAEHVSVSFDGWEEPHVKGPGLYFAVIGDSDYGAYADPMGENRWPRDTCPSVLDEDALATAAESVSVGEDGGVVVAVDGEVERQMVRFRDLGTRDEEADLVDDVSYEPWMGSRHMSAIETSVRPEVVATVTLSEETGRVSVFRDGEANSMRREEIGGRWRGE
;
A
#
# COMPACT_ATOMS: atom_id res chain seq x y z
N MET A 1 18.20 -3.29 27.65
CA MET A 1 18.47 -2.93 26.24
C MET A 1 17.43 -1.90 25.87
N SER A 2 17.85 -0.83 25.19
CA SER A 2 17.27 0.52 25.26
C SER A 2 15.79 0.64 24.82
N ASP A 3 14.99 1.25 25.69
CA ASP A 3 13.66 1.85 25.47
C ASP A 3 13.70 3.03 24.46
N LEU A 4 14.15 2.76 23.23
CA LEU A 4 14.13 3.68 22.10
C LEU A 4 13.40 3.03 20.91
N ALA A 5 12.37 2.23 21.21
CA ALA A 5 11.42 1.80 20.19
C ALA A 5 10.57 3.02 19.82
N ILE A 6 10.72 3.52 18.59
CA ILE A 6 9.82 4.52 18.06
C ILE A 6 8.51 3.80 17.76
N GLU A 7 7.43 4.19 18.42
CA GLU A 7 6.08 3.76 18.06
C GLU A 7 5.68 4.46 16.76
N TYR A 8 6.04 3.84 15.62
CA TYR A 8 5.81 4.43 14.31
C TYR A 8 4.33 4.62 13.97
N GLY A 9 3.43 3.84 14.58
CA GLY A 9 1.98 3.92 14.34
C GLY A 9 1.38 5.30 14.62
N ASP A 10 1.85 5.97 15.68
CA ASP A 10 1.36 7.29 16.11
C ASP A 10 2.35 8.43 15.83
N HIS A 11 3.51 8.10 15.22
CA HIS A 11 4.52 9.10 14.93
C HIS A 11 4.09 9.99 13.75
N GLY A 12 3.84 11.28 14.00
CA GLY A 12 3.22 12.18 13.04
C GLY A 12 3.83 12.21 11.63
N ARG A 13 5.16 12.06 11.48
CA ARG A 13 5.79 11.97 10.15
C ARG A 13 5.43 10.69 9.39
N VAL A 14 5.24 9.57 10.09
CA VAL A 14 4.87 8.30 9.47
C VAL A 14 3.39 8.31 9.11
N CYS A 15 2.54 8.91 9.96
CA CYS A 15 1.16 9.19 9.61
C CYS A 15 1.08 10.03 8.32
N GLU A 16 1.91 11.07 8.21
CA GLU A 16 2.00 11.91 7.01
C GLU A 16 2.42 11.12 5.75
N VAL A 17 3.34 10.16 5.88
CA VAL A 17 3.73 9.25 4.78
C VAL A 17 2.54 8.39 4.35
N VAL A 18 1.82 7.77 5.29
CA VAL A 18 0.64 6.96 4.97
C VAL A 18 -0.45 7.81 4.33
N ASP A 19 -0.74 8.99 4.88
CA ASP A 19 -1.75 9.91 4.36
C ASP A 19 -1.43 10.32 2.91
N ARG A 20 -0.17 10.64 2.59
CA ARG A 20 0.24 10.95 1.21
C ARG A 20 0.01 9.79 0.25
N LEU A 21 0.34 8.56 0.67
CA LEU A 21 0.10 7.36 -0.12
C LEU A 21 -1.40 7.13 -0.35
N THR A 22 -2.22 7.33 0.68
CA THR A 22 -3.68 7.24 0.60
C THR A 22 -4.24 8.28 -0.37
N TYR A 23 -3.88 9.56 -0.22
CA TYR A 23 -4.34 10.62 -1.12
C TYR A 23 -3.88 10.40 -2.57
N CYS A 24 -2.67 9.88 -2.77
CA CYS A 24 -2.18 9.52 -4.09
C CYS A 24 -3.03 8.39 -4.72
N ALA A 25 -3.31 7.33 -3.96
CA ALA A 25 -4.17 6.25 -4.43
C ALA A 25 -5.61 6.71 -4.73
N GLU A 26 -6.15 7.61 -3.90
CA GLU A 26 -7.44 8.26 -4.12
C GLU A 26 -7.43 9.09 -5.41
N HIS A 27 -6.40 9.91 -5.62
CA HIS A 27 -6.22 10.69 -6.84
C HIS A 27 -6.21 9.80 -8.09
N VAL A 28 -5.44 8.70 -8.08
CA VAL A 28 -5.38 7.75 -9.20
C VAL A 28 -6.74 7.09 -9.44
N SER A 29 -7.44 6.67 -8.38
CA SER A 29 -8.78 6.08 -8.48
C SER A 29 -9.79 7.03 -9.12
N VAL A 30 -9.74 8.29 -8.70
CA VAL A 30 -10.65 9.36 -9.12
C VAL A 30 -10.39 9.81 -10.55
N SER A 31 -9.13 9.94 -10.93
CA SER A 31 -8.70 10.41 -12.24
C SER A 31 -8.90 9.37 -13.34
N PHE A 32 -9.13 8.11 -12.99
CA PHE A 32 -9.44 7.07 -13.96
C PHE A 32 -10.94 7.07 -14.31
N ASP A 33 -11.25 7.23 -15.60
CA ASP A 33 -12.62 7.26 -16.13
C ASP A 33 -13.12 5.88 -16.60
N GLY A 34 -12.22 4.91 -16.82
CA GLY A 34 -12.53 3.62 -17.45
C GLY A 34 -13.21 2.58 -16.55
N TRP A 35 -13.67 2.93 -15.35
CA TRP A 35 -14.25 1.97 -14.39
C TRP A 35 -15.55 1.33 -14.87
N GLU A 36 -16.31 2.01 -15.72
CA GLU A 36 -17.57 1.51 -16.28
C GLU A 36 -17.37 0.77 -17.61
N GLU A 37 -16.14 0.73 -18.14
CA GLU A 37 -15.84 0.17 -19.44
C GLU A 37 -15.70 -1.37 -19.37
N PRO A 38 -16.49 -2.13 -20.16
CA PRO A 38 -16.35 -3.58 -20.19
C PRO A 38 -14.95 -4.00 -20.67
N HIS A 39 -14.30 -4.89 -19.91
CA HIS A 39 -12.98 -5.48 -20.20
C HIS A 39 -11.77 -4.54 -19.99
N VAL A 40 -11.98 -3.35 -19.44
CA VAL A 40 -10.88 -2.48 -19.01
C VAL A 40 -10.44 -2.87 -17.60
N LYS A 41 -9.14 -3.11 -17.42
CA LYS A 41 -8.54 -3.31 -16.11
C LYS A 41 -8.25 -1.94 -15.50
N GLY A 42 -8.77 -1.67 -14.30
CA GLY A 42 -8.48 -0.43 -13.60
C GLY A 42 -7.04 -0.36 -13.09
N PRO A 43 -6.58 0.83 -12.68
CA PRO A 43 -5.29 1.01 -12.03
C PRO A 43 -5.23 0.27 -10.68
N GLY A 44 -4.08 -0.30 -10.36
CA GLY A 44 -3.81 -1.05 -9.13
C GLY A 44 -2.55 -0.57 -8.44
N LEU A 45 -2.65 -0.30 -7.14
CA LEU A 45 -1.48 0.08 -6.33
C LEU A 45 -1.45 -0.74 -5.05
N TYR A 46 -0.25 -1.03 -4.58
CA TYR A 46 0.01 -1.63 -3.29
C TYR A 46 1.27 -1.00 -2.72
N PHE A 47 1.14 -0.21 -1.67
CA PHE A 47 2.25 0.32 -0.89
C PHE A 47 2.35 -0.40 0.46
N ALA A 48 3.57 -0.64 0.92
CA ALA A 48 3.85 -1.08 2.28
C ALA A 48 4.85 -0.12 2.93
N VAL A 49 4.46 0.48 4.06
CA VAL A 49 5.30 1.36 4.86
C VAL A 49 6.01 0.50 5.92
N ILE A 50 7.34 0.43 5.84
CA ILE A 50 8.15 -0.51 6.63
C ILE A 50 9.14 0.27 7.51
N GLY A 51 9.23 -0.13 8.78
CA GLY A 51 10.11 0.45 9.79
C GLY A 51 11.53 -0.11 9.81
N ASP A 52 11.78 -1.23 9.14
CA ASP A 52 13.11 -1.83 8.97
C ASP A 52 13.42 -2.18 7.50
N SER A 53 14.70 -2.17 7.17
CA SER A 53 15.25 -2.48 5.85
C SER A 53 15.33 -3.98 5.53
N ASP A 54 15.18 -4.88 6.52
CA ASP A 54 15.27 -6.34 6.30
C ASP A 54 13.95 -6.98 5.81
N TYR A 55 13.22 -6.28 4.95
CA TYR A 55 11.97 -6.79 4.37
C TYR A 55 12.17 -8.00 3.44
N GLY A 56 13.41 -8.28 3.04
CA GLY A 56 13.78 -9.45 2.23
C GLY A 56 13.51 -10.80 2.91
N ALA A 57 13.33 -10.81 4.23
CA ALA A 57 12.92 -12.01 4.97
C ALA A 57 11.50 -12.49 4.62
N TYR A 58 10.62 -11.57 4.19
CA TYR A 58 9.20 -11.83 3.93
C TYR A 58 8.68 -11.24 2.60
N ALA A 59 9.59 -10.78 1.74
CA ALA A 59 9.25 -10.27 0.41
C ALA A 59 10.28 -10.71 -0.64
N ASP A 60 9.78 -11.09 -1.81
CA ASP A 60 10.59 -11.52 -2.95
C ASP A 60 10.51 -10.48 -4.09
N PRO A 61 11.60 -10.22 -4.84
CA PRO A 61 11.56 -9.34 -6.00
C PRO A 61 10.49 -9.76 -7.02
N MET A 62 9.62 -8.82 -7.42
CA MET A 62 8.57 -9.04 -8.42
C MET A 62 9.13 -8.84 -9.83
N GLY A 63 9.93 -9.80 -10.29
CA GLY A 63 10.51 -9.79 -11.63
C GLY A 63 11.28 -8.49 -11.96
N GLU A 64 10.99 -7.92 -13.14
CA GLU A 64 11.60 -6.68 -13.62
C GLU A 64 10.82 -5.42 -13.23
N ASN A 65 9.77 -5.56 -12.40
CA ASN A 65 8.90 -4.43 -12.04
C ASN A 65 9.63 -3.45 -11.12
N ARG A 66 9.54 -2.15 -11.41
CA ARG A 66 10.30 -1.10 -10.70
C ARG A 66 9.46 0.13 -10.42
N TRP A 67 9.69 0.70 -9.24
CA TRP A 67 9.33 2.09 -8.98
C TRP A 67 10.35 3.02 -9.65
N PRO A 68 9.92 4.12 -10.31
CA PRO A 68 10.80 5.04 -11.02
C PRO A 68 11.56 5.97 -10.05
N ARG A 69 12.45 5.39 -9.24
CA ARG A 69 13.17 6.09 -8.16
C ARG A 69 14.02 7.28 -8.65
N ASP A 70 14.48 7.24 -9.89
CA ASP A 70 15.30 8.32 -10.46
C ASP A 70 14.49 9.62 -10.65
N THR A 71 13.17 9.53 -10.78
CA THR A 71 12.26 10.69 -10.89
C THR A 71 11.36 10.86 -9.67
N CYS A 72 11.09 9.80 -8.91
CA CYS A 72 10.33 9.82 -7.67
C CYS A 72 11.03 8.99 -6.59
N PRO A 73 12.07 9.53 -5.93
CA PRO A 73 12.80 8.80 -4.89
C PRO A 73 12.05 8.72 -3.56
N SER A 74 11.09 9.63 -3.33
CA SER A 74 10.38 9.78 -2.07
C SER A 74 8.92 10.15 -2.30
N VAL A 75 8.05 9.74 -1.38
CA VAL A 75 6.62 10.09 -1.36
C VAL A 75 6.37 11.55 -0.93
N LEU A 76 7.40 12.26 -0.47
CA LEU A 76 7.28 13.64 0.01
C LEU A 76 7.20 14.66 -1.14
N ASP A 77 7.57 14.26 -2.35
CA ASP A 77 7.35 15.05 -3.57
C ASP A 77 6.02 14.62 -4.20
N GLU A 78 4.97 15.41 -3.94
CA GLU A 78 3.58 15.07 -4.29
C GLU A 78 3.36 14.98 -5.80
N ASP A 79 3.97 15.88 -6.58
CA ASP A 79 3.84 15.89 -8.04
C ASP A 79 4.55 14.68 -8.66
N ALA A 80 5.77 14.37 -8.18
CA ALA A 80 6.52 13.20 -8.62
C ALA A 80 5.82 11.90 -8.22
N LEU A 81 5.25 11.84 -7.01
CA LEU A 81 4.50 10.69 -6.50
C LEU A 81 3.26 10.43 -7.35
N ALA A 82 2.44 11.45 -7.61
CA ALA A 82 1.24 11.31 -8.43
C ALA A 82 1.58 10.80 -9.84
N THR A 83 2.58 11.41 -10.48
CA THR A 83 3.03 11.00 -11.83
C THR A 83 3.53 9.55 -11.85
N ALA A 84 4.34 9.16 -10.86
CA ALA A 84 4.86 7.81 -10.76
C ALA A 84 3.75 6.79 -10.49
N ALA A 85 2.84 7.09 -9.57
CA ALA A 85 1.72 6.22 -9.23
C ALA A 85 0.76 6.01 -10.40
N GLU A 86 0.42 7.06 -11.15
CA GLU A 86 -0.40 6.93 -12.37
C GLU A 86 0.24 5.95 -13.37
N SER A 87 1.54 6.08 -13.62
CA SER A 87 2.25 5.18 -14.54
C SER A 87 2.35 3.74 -14.01
N VAL A 88 2.78 3.57 -12.77
CA VAL A 88 3.00 2.25 -12.13
C VAL A 88 1.67 1.51 -11.98
N SER A 89 0.59 2.22 -11.65
CA SER A 89 -0.71 1.60 -11.38
C SER A 89 -1.31 0.84 -12.56
N VAL A 90 -0.93 1.19 -13.79
CA VAL A 90 -1.43 0.54 -15.01
C VAL A 90 -0.43 -0.48 -15.57
N GLY A 91 0.87 -0.18 -15.45
CA GLY A 91 1.93 -0.91 -16.15
C GLY A 91 2.64 -1.98 -15.32
N GLU A 92 2.57 -1.91 -14.00
CA GLU A 92 3.40 -2.71 -13.09
C GLU A 92 2.54 -3.53 -12.12
N ASP A 93 3.13 -4.58 -11.55
CA ASP A 93 2.49 -5.38 -10.50
C ASP A 93 3.44 -5.59 -9.32
N GLY A 94 2.87 -5.89 -8.16
CA GLY A 94 3.59 -6.04 -6.90
C GLY A 94 3.44 -4.84 -5.96
N GLY A 95 4.00 -5.02 -4.77
CA GLY A 95 4.07 -4.03 -3.71
C GLY A 95 5.26 -3.09 -3.88
N VAL A 96 5.01 -1.82 -3.64
CA VAL A 96 6.01 -0.76 -3.53
C VAL A 96 6.40 -0.64 -2.06
N VAL A 97 7.69 -0.81 -1.77
CA VAL A 97 8.21 -0.67 -0.40
C VAL A 97 8.57 0.79 -0.15
N VAL A 98 8.05 1.33 0.94
CA VAL A 98 8.26 2.71 1.37
C VAL A 98 8.82 2.66 2.79
N ALA A 99 9.95 3.32 3.03
CA ALA A 99 10.49 3.46 4.37
C ALA A 99 9.67 4.46 5.20
N VAL A 100 9.74 4.37 6.53
CA VAL A 100 9.06 5.29 7.46
C VAL A 100 9.45 6.77 7.30
N ASP A 101 10.58 7.08 6.67
CA ASP A 101 10.99 8.44 6.33
C ASP A 101 10.47 8.93 4.97
N GLY A 102 9.78 8.07 4.23
CA GLY A 102 9.15 8.35 2.95
C GLY A 102 10.03 8.02 1.74
N GLU A 103 11.23 7.48 1.90
CA GLU A 103 12.03 6.97 0.78
C GLU A 103 11.37 5.73 0.15
N VAL A 104 11.42 5.64 -1.18
CA VAL A 104 10.82 4.53 -1.93
C VAL A 104 11.89 3.63 -2.52
N GLU A 105 11.73 2.33 -2.34
CA GLU A 105 12.61 1.32 -2.93
C GLU A 105 12.36 1.15 -4.42
N ARG A 106 13.46 0.98 -5.17
CA ARG A 106 13.37 0.83 -6.64
C ARG A 106 12.72 -0.51 -7.02
N GLN A 107 13.04 -1.58 -6.29
CA GLN A 107 12.57 -2.93 -6.57
C GLN A 107 11.17 -3.13 -6.00
N MET A 108 10.17 -3.37 -6.87
CA MET A 108 8.85 -3.82 -6.42
C MET A 108 8.90 -5.28 -6.00
N VAL A 109 8.05 -5.67 -5.06
CA VAL A 109 8.12 -6.98 -4.40
C VAL A 109 6.78 -7.70 -4.38
N ARG A 110 6.84 -9.02 -4.25
CA ARG A 110 5.71 -9.84 -3.80
C ARG A 110 5.93 -10.15 -2.33
N PHE A 111 5.01 -9.72 -1.47
CA PHE A 111 5.01 -10.15 -0.07
C PHE A 111 4.58 -11.61 0.02
N ARG A 112 5.27 -12.36 0.88
CA ARG A 112 4.95 -13.76 1.14
C ARG A 112 3.69 -13.85 1.98
N ASP A 113 2.96 -14.94 1.76
CA ASP A 113 1.77 -15.27 2.55
C ASP A 113 2.16 -15.38 4.04
N LEU A 114 1.27 -14.91 4.91
CA LEU A 114 1.50 -14.94 6.36
C LEU A 114 1.62 -16.39 6.87
N GLY A 115 2.51 -16.61 7.84
CA GLY A 115 2.73 -17.94 8.44
C GLY A 115 3.72 -18.81 7.66
N THR A 116 4.36 -18.26 6.62
CA THR A 116 5.47 -18.93 5.93
C THR A 116 6.78 -18.84 6.71
N ARG A 117 6.87 -17.93 7.69
CA ARG A 117 7.94 -17.86 8.70
C ARG A 117 7.45 -18.51 10.01
N ASP A 118 8.31 -19.27 10.67
CA ASP A 118 8.00 -19.90 11.97
C ASP A 118 7.56 -18.87 13.03
N GLU A 119 8.05 -17.64 12.92
CA GLU A 119 7.78 -16.50 13.82
C GLU A 119 6.39 -15.86 13.59
N GLU A 120 5.70 -16.19 12.50
CA GLU A 120 4.41 -15.59 12.11
C GLU A 120 3.20 -16.45 12.47
N ALA A 121 3.42 -17.65 13.03
CA ALA A 121 2.33 -18.61 13.30
C ALA A 121 1.23 -18.02 14.19
N ASP A 122 1.62 -17.19 15.17
CA ASP A 122 0.69 -16.56 16.10
C ASP A 122 -0.04 -15.34 15.49
N LEU A 123 0.48 -14.76 14.40
CA LEU A 123 -0.10 -13.58 13.73
C LEU A 123 -1.28 -13.93 12.81
N VAL A 124 -1.43 -15.21 12.44
CA VAL A 124 -2.50 -15.65 11.54
C VAL A 124 -3.88 -15.40 12.15
N ASP A 125 -4.01 -15.52 13.47
CA ASP A 125 -5.25 -15.28 14.19
C ASP A 125 -5.60 -13.78 14.31
N ASP A 126 -4.65 -12.88 14.00
CA ASP A 126 -4.83 -11.42 14.04
C ASP A 126 -5.38 -10.86 12.71
N VAL A 127 -5.57 -11.70 11.68
CA VAL A 127 -6.09 -11.29 10.37
C VAL A 127 -7.56 -11.64 10.21
N SER A 128 -8.39 -10.64 9.90
CA SER A 128 -9.81 -10.82 9.55
C SER A 128 -10.09 -10.45 8.10
N TYR A 129 -10.39 -11.45 7.26
CA TYR A 129 -10.70 -11.22 5.85
C TYR A 129 -12.15 -10.80 5.65
N GLU A 130 -12.35 -9.79 4.81
CA GLU A 130 -13.68 -9.33 4.41
C GLU A 130 -14.09 -9.89 3.03
N PRO A 131 -15.39 -10.12 2.77
CA PRO A 131 -15.85 -10.74 1.52
C PRO A 131 -15.51 -10.00 0.22
N TRP A 132 -15.21 -8.70 0.30
CA TRP A 132 -14.85 -7.86 -0.84
C TRP A 132 -13.34 -7.92 -1.17
N MET A 133 -12.53 -8.53 -0.30
CA MET A 133 -11.08 -8.55 -0.45
C MET A 133 -10.62 -9.49 -1.57
N GLY A 134 -10.16 -8.92 -2.67
CA GLY A 134 -9.34 -9.62 -3.67
C GLY A 134 -7.92 -9.96 -3.16
N SER A 135 -7.14 -10.65 -3.98
CA SER A 135 -5.78 -11.15 -3.64
C SER A 135 -4.83 -10.09 -3.11
N ARG A 136 -4.83 -8.89 -3.72
CA ARG A 136 -4.01 -7.76 -3.28
C ARG A 136 -4.38 -7.29 -1.87
N HIS A 137 -5.68 -7.25 -1.56
CA HIS A 137 -6.15 -6.86 -0.23
C HIS A 137 -5.79 -7.91 0.82
N MET A 138 -5.93 -9.20 0.50
CA MET A 138 -5.52 -10.29 1.39
C MET A 138 -4.01 -10.24 1.68
N SER A 139 -3.19 -10.00 0.66
CA SER A 139 -1.74 -9.80 0.87
C SER A 139 -1.45 -8.56 1.70
N ALA A 140 -2.18 -7.47 1.50
CA ALA A 140 -1.97 -6.21 2.23
C ALA A 140 -2.35 -6.29 3.71
N ILE A 141 -3.48 -6.94 4.06
CA ILE A 141 -3.90 -7.13 5.45
C ILE A 141 -2.97 -8.11 6.19
N GLU A 142 -2.57 -9.21 5.55
CA GLU A 142 -1.57 -10.14 6.07
C GLU A 142 -0.20 -9.49 6.28
N THR A 143 0.17 -8.57 5.39
CA THR A 143 1.42 -7.83 5.54
C THR A 143 1.34 -6.80 6.66
N SER A 144 0.16 -6.25 6.93
CA SER A 144 -0.03 -5.22 7.96
C SER A 144 0.09 -5.70 9.40
N VAL A 145 0.00 -7.01 9.67
CA VAL A 145 0.18 -7.58 11.02
C VAL A 145 1.65 -7.85 11.37
N ARG A 146 2.56 -7.71 10.41
CA ARG A 146 3.99 -7.92 10.65
C ARG A 146 4.54 -6.77 11.49
N PRO A 147 5.31 -7.04 12.56
CA PRO A 147 5.79 -5.99 13.47
C PRO A 147 6.71 -4.96 12.79
N GLU A 148 7.32 -5.31 11.67
CA GLU A 148 8.16 -4.41 10.87
C GLU A 148 7.35 -3.49 9.96
N VAL A 149 6.06 -3.78 9.74
CA VAL A 149 5.18 -3.05 8.82
C VAL A 149 4.27 -2.11 9.61
N VAL A 150 4.30 -0.83 9.26
CA VAL A 150 3.48 0.19 9.93
C VAL A 150 2.08 0.27 9.34
N ALA A 151 1.99 0.19 8.01
CA ALA A 151 0.73 0.20 7.29
C ALA A 151 0.91 -0.32 5.87
N THR A 152 -0.18 -0.80 5.29
CA THR A 152 -0.26 -1.02 3.85
C THR A 152 -1.39 -0.18 3.25
N VAL A 153 -1.22 0.25 2.00
CA VAL A 153 -2.22 1.04 1.26
C VAL A 153 -2.46 0.37 -0.09
N THR A 154 -3.71 0.16 -0.46
CA THR A 154 -4.06 -0.47 -1.73
C THR A 154 -5.07 0.35 -2.53
N LEU A 155 -4.92 0.33 -3.85
CA LEU A 155 -5.95 0.69 -4.83
C LEU A 155 -6.39 -0.58 -5.57
N SER A 156 -7.70 -0.86 -5.54
CA SER A 156 -8.31 -1.99 -6.22
C SER A 156 -8.47 -1.74 -7.73
N GLU A 157 -7.84 -2.58 -8.56
CA GLU A 157 -8.00 -2.60 -10.03
C GLU A 157 -9.42 -2.92 -10.50
N GLU A 158 -10.26 -3.48 -9.62
CA GLU A 158 -11.61 -3.92 -9.96
C GLU A 158 -12.66 -2.88 -9.61
N THR A 159 -12.43 -2.08 -8.57
CA THR A 159 -13.49 -1.24 -7.97
C THR A 159 -13.08 0.19 -7.71
N GLY A 160 -11.79 0.52 -7.82
CA GLY A 160 -11.25 1.82 -7.41
C GLY A 160 -11.31 2.06 -5.90
N ARG A 161 -11.65 1.03 -5.11
CA ARG A 161 -11.60 1.10 -3.64
C ARG A 161 -10.17 1.41 -3.18
N VAL A 162 -10.05 2.38 -2.30
CA VAL A 162 -8.79 2.65 -1.58
C VAL A 162 -8.92 2.09 -0.17
N SER A 163 -7.91 1.36 0.28
CA SER A 163 -7.88 0.75 1.61
C SER A 163 -6.53 1.00 2.27
N VAL A 164 -6.55 1.28 3.57
CA VAL A 164 -5.40 1.31 4.45
C VAL A 164 -5.55 0.18 5.45
N PHE A 165 -4.51 -0.63 5.63
CA PHE A 165 -4.49 -1.70 6.63
C PHE A 165 -3.40 -1.43 7.66
N ARG A 166 -3.73 -1.66 8.94
CA ARG A 166 -2.84 -1.52 10.09
C ARG A 166 -3.20 -2.59 11.10
N ASP A 167 -2.22 -3.35 11.57
CA ASP A 167 -2.41 -4.36 12.62
C ASP A 167 -3.59 -5.32 12.34
N GLY A 168 -3.77 -5.71 11.06
CA GLY A 168 -4.85 -6.62 10.66
C GLY A 168 -6.23 -5.97 10.56
N GLU A 169 -6.35 -4.67 10.83
CA GLU A 169 -7.58 -3.91 10.63
C GLU A 169 -7.60 -3.21 9.27
N ALA A 170 -8.77 -3.17 8.63
CA ALA A 170 -8.97 -2.52 7.34
C ALA A 170 -9.82 -1.25 7.48
N ASN A 171 -9.27 -0.10 7.08
CA ASN A 171 -10.02 1.13 6.84
C ASN A 171 -10.12 1.37 5.33
N SER A 172 -11.32 1.30 4.75
CA SER A 172 -11.50 1.42 3.30
C SER A 172 -12.58 2.41 2.92
N MET A 173 -12.38 3.05 1.77
CA MET A 173 -13.35 3.93 1.13
C MET A 173 -13.64 3.41 -0.28
N ARG A 174 -14.92 3.27 -0.62
CA ARG A 174 -15.31 2.96 -2.00
C ARG A 174 -15.04 4.18 -2.88
N ARG A 175 -14.86 3.95 -4.18
CA ARG A 175 -14.57 5.02 -5.13
C ARG A 175 -15.59 6.16 -5.05
N GLU A 176 -16.87 5.84 -4.96
CA GLU A 176 -17.97 6.80 -4.87
C GLU A 176 -17.98 7.62 -3.57
N GLU A 177 -17.27 7.17 -2.54
CA GLU A 177 -17.14 7.85 -1.25
C GLU A 177 -15.90 8.76 -1.19
N ILE A 178 -14.94 8.59 -2.12
CA ILE A 178 -13.69 9.36 -2.16
C ILE A 178 -13.99 10.85 -2.39
N GLY A 179 -13.41 11.68 -1.52
CA GLY A 179 -13.63 13.14 -1.49
C GLY A 179 -14.96 13.56 -0.83
N GLY A 180 -15.84 12.61 -0.50
CA GLY A 180 -17.09 12.81 0.23
C GLY A 180 -17.90 14.01 -0.27
N ARG A 181 -18.23 14.93 0.64
CA ARG A 181 -19.03 16.13 0.34
C ARG A 181 -18.42 17.09 -0.69
N TRP A 182 -17.12 16.99 -0.96
CA TRP A 182 -16.44 17.86 -1.91
C TRP A 182 -16.55 17.36 -3.35
N ARG A 183 -16.95 16.09 -3.54
CA ARG A 183 -17.26 15.48 -4.84
C ARG A 183 -18.73 15.06 -4.99
N GLY A 184 -19.52 15.09 -3.93
CA GLY A 184 -20.97 14.91 -4.00
C GLY A 184 -21.66 16.04 -4.76
N GLU A 185 -22.72 15.71 -5.48
CA GLU A 185 -23.57 16.63 -6.28
C GLU A 185 -24.00 17.91 -5.53
#